data_AF-A0A430A7T9-F1
#
_entry.id   AF-A0A430A7T9-F1
#
_cell.length_a   1.000
_cell.length_b   1.000
_cell.length_c   1.000
_cell.angle_alpha   90.00
_cell.angle_beta   90.00
_cell.angle_gamma   90.00
#
_symmetry.space_group_name_H-M   'P 1'
#
loop_
_entity.id
_entity.type
_entity.pdbx_description
1 polymer ?
#
loop_
_entity_poly.entity_id
_entity_poly.type
_entity_poly.pdbx_seq_one_letter_code
_entity_poly.pdbx_strand_id
1 'polypeptide(L)'
;MTISSVRLGYRTLKTSLAVMICILLFHLLDRPTPMIASLAAVFSMREDVTKSISFGSSRILGNLMGGLLGVFYFYLYAYFNYNFLVELLAIPVLLTILITSADAINLNKAIIGASATFLIIVMTIPEYQTIGYAIDRVVDTMIGTCIALLVNRFVKPPEPLEISASKEANLQQQLDEQAKQLAQLKKENDDLKNSLND
;
A
#
# COMPACT_ATOMS: atom_id res chain seq x y z
N MET A 1 -1.23 -5.09 -36.65
CA MET A 1 -1.33 -4.67 -35.25
C MET A 1 -0.38 -5.54 -34.45
N THR A 2 0.85 -5.09 -34.21
CA THR A 2 1.85 -5.85 -33.44
C THR A 2 1.51 -5.71 -31.97
N ILE A 3 0.98 -6.79 -31.37
CA ILE A 3 0.73 -6.87 -29.93
C ILE A 3 2.10 -6.88 -29.26
N SER A 4 2.50 -5.72 -28.74
CA SER A 4 3.64 -5.58 -27.83
C SER A 4 3.50 -6.61 -26.71
N SER A 5 4.54 -7.43 -26.50
CA SER A 5 4.58 -8.43 -25.43
C SER A 5 4.31 -7.74 -24.09
N VAL A 6 3.20 -8.08 -23.42
CA VAL A 6 2.89 -7.57 -22.09
C VAL A 6 3.98 -8.04 -21.13
N ARG A 7 4.88 -7.14 -20.73
CA ARG A 7 5.90 -7.42 -19.72
C ARG A 7 5.27 -7.22 -18.34
N LEU A 8 5.04 -8.31 -17.63
CA LEU A 8 4.60 -8.31 -16.24
C LEU A 8 5.70 -7.71 -15.36
N GLY A 9 5.52 -6.44 -14.98
CA GLY A 9 6.44 -5.75 -14.08
C GLY A 9 6.32 -6.26 -12.64
N TYR A 10 7.43 -6.23 -11.90
CA TYR A 10 7.48 -6.68 -10.51
C TYR A 10 6.50 -5.95 -9.59
N ARG A 11 6.26 -4.65 -9.84
CA ARG A 11 5.24 -3.85 -9.15
C ARG A 11 3.84 -4.45 -9.30
N THR A 12 3.49 -4.94 -10.49
CA THR A 12 2.17 -5.55 -10.76
C THR A 12 1.97 -6.84 -9.97
N LEU A 13 3.03 -7.65 -9.82
CA LEU A 13 3.00 -8.86 -8.99
C LEU A 13 2.80 -8.50 -7.50
N LYS A 14 3.53 -7.51 -6.98
CA LYS A 14 3.31 -7.02 -5.61
C LYS A 14 1.89 -6.52 -5.39
N THR A 15 1.35 -5.76 -6.32
CA THR A 15 -0.03 -5.26 -6.24
C THR A 15 -1.03 -6.41 -6.16
N SER A 16 -0.89 -7.41 -7.04
CA SER A 16 -1.78 -8.57 -7.08
C SER A 16 -1.68 -9.40 -5.80
N LEU A 17 -0.46 -9.57 -5.27
CA LEU A 17 -0.23 -10.22 -3.98
C LEU A 17 -0.90 -9.46 -2.82
N ALA A 18 -0.79 -8.13 -2.80
CA ALA A 18 -1.44 -7.31 -1.78
C ALA A 18 -2.98 -7.46 -1.82
N VAL A 19 -3.57 -7.48 -3.02
CA VAL A 19 -5.01 -7.73 -3.20
C VAL A 19 -5.40 -9.14 -2.73
N MET A 20 -4.61 -10.16 -3.08
CA MET A 20 -4.83 -11.54 -2.61
C MET A 20 -4.84 -11.61 -1.08
N ILE A 21 -3.91 -10.93 -0.41
CA ILE A 21 -3.87 -10.86 1.06
C ILE A 21 -5.10 -10.12 1.62
N CYS A 22 -5.56 -9.04 0.99
CA CYS A 22 -6.78 -8.34 1.41
C CYS A 22 -8.00 -9.28 1.37
N ILE A 23 -8.17 -10.02 0.27
CA ILE A 23 -9.29 -10.96 0.09
C ILE A 23 -9.23 -12.07 1.15
N LEU A 24 -8.05 -12.68 1.33
CA LEU A 24 -7.86 -13.73 2.32
C LEU A 24 -8.14 -13.24 3.74
N LEU A 25 -7.63 -12.06 4.10
CA LEU A 25 -7.82 -11.48 5.43
C LEU A 25 -9.30 -11.21 5.71
N PHE A 26 -10.03 -10.64 4.75
CA PHE A 26 -11.45 -10.33 4.93
C PHE A 26 -12.30 -11.60 5.03
N HIS A 27 -11.95 -12.65 4.27
CA HIS A 27 -12.59 -13.95 4.40
C HIS A 27 -12.36 -14.58 5.79
N LEU A 28 -11.14 -14.51 6.32
CA LEU A 28 -10.80 -15.08 7.63
C LEU A 28 -11.43 -14.33 8.80
N LEU A 29 -11.64 -13.02 8.66
CA LEU A 29 -12.24 -12.18 9.69
C LEU A 29 -13.77 -12.14 9.64
N ASP A 30 -14.40 -12.86 8.70
CA ASP A 30 -15.83 -12.77 8.39
C ASP A 30 -16.30 -11.31 8.22
N ARG A 31 -15.40 -10.48 7.67
CA ARG A 31 -15.67 -9.06 7.40
C ARG A 31 -16.44 -8.97 6.07
N PRO A 32 -17.25 -7.91 5.85
CA PRO A 32 -17.94 -7.68 4.57
C PRO A 32 -16.99 -7.59 3.35
N THR A 33 -17.47 -7.13 2.21
CA THR A 33 -16.70 -7.10 0.96
C THR A 33 -15.25 -6.53 1.08
N PRO A 34 -14.21 -7.21 0.53
CA PRO A 34 -12.84 -6.70 0.46
C PRO A 34 -12.64 -5.58 -0.58
N MET A 35 -13.72 -5.12 -1.21
CA MET A 35 -13.90 -3.88 -1.98
C MET A 35 -12.78 -2.86 -1.75
N ILE A 36 -12.88 -2.23 -0.59
CA ILE A 36 -12.23 -0.96 -0.31
C ILE A 36 -10.78 -1.18 0.09
N ALA A 37 -10.50 -2.23 0.85
CA ALA A 37 -9.15 -2.64 1.18
C ALA A 37 -8.35 -3.00 -0.09
N SER A 38 -8.93 -3.77 -1.01
CA SER A 38 -8.27 -4.14 -2.26
C SER A 38 -7.94 -2.92 -3.11
N LEU A 39 -8.91 -2.00 -3.25
CA LEU A 39 -8.70 -0.76 -3.99
C LEU A 39 -7.64 0.12 -3.32
N ALA A 40 -7.67 0.24 -2.00
CA ALA A 40 -6.66 0.97 -1.23
C ALA A 40 -5.27 0.35 -1.36
N ALA A 41 -5.15 -0.96 -1.41
CA ALA A 41 -3.89 -1.64 -1.64
C ALA A 41 -3.32 -1.31 -3.03
N VAL A 42 -4.15 -1.41 -4.09
CA VAL A 42 -3.76 -1.08 -5.47
C VAL A 42 -3.26 0.35 -5.58
N PHE A 43 -4.00 1.29 -5.01
CA PHE A 43 -3.62 2.70 -5.08
C PHE A 43 -2.43 3.05 -4.19
N SER A 44 -2.26 2.38 -3.05
CA SER A 44 -1.12 2.65 -2.15
C SER A 44 0.18 2.02 -2.66
N MET A 45 0.12 1.01 -3.53
CA MET A 45 1.30 0.37 -4.12
C MET A 45 2.04 1.32 -5.08
N ARG A 46 3.21 1.80 -4.66
CA ARG A 46 4.10 2.68 -5.44
C ARG A 46 5.47 2.03 -5.63
N GLU A 47 6.33 2.66 -6.42
CA GLU A 47 7.71 2.19 -6.66
C GLU A 47 8.51 2.11 -5.35
N ASP A 48 8.34 3.11 -4.49
CA ASP A 48 9.06 3.23 -3.22
C ASP A 48 8.10 3.16 -2.03
N VAL A 49 8.59 2.65 -0.91
CA VAL A 49 7.82 2.57 0.35
C VAL A 49 7.46 3.98 0.84
N THR A 50 8.36 4.96 0.76
CA THR A 50 8.09 6.36 1.17
C THR A 50 6.97 7.00 0.35
N LYS A 51 6.97 6.78 -0.97
CA LYS A 51 5.88 7.23 -1.84
C LYS A 51 4.57 6.51 -1.52
N SER A 52 4.64 5.22 -1.17
CA SER A 52 3.49 4.42 -0.76
C SER A 52 2.89 4.93 0.55
N ILE A 53 3.73 5.34 1.52
CA ILE A 53 3.28 5.95 2.78
C ILE A 53 2.61 7.30 2.49
N SER A 54 3.27 8.19 1.75
CA SER A 54 2.69 9.49 1.40
C SER A 54 1.33 9.34 0.72
N PHE A 55 1.21 8.43 -0.25
CA PHE A 55 -0.03 8.22 -0.98
C PHE A 55 -1.10 7.53 -0.11
N GLY A 56 -0.70 6.54 0.69
CA GLY A 56 -1.58 5.83 1.62
C GLY A 56 -2.18 6.76 2.67
N SER A 57 -1.38 7.62 3.30
CA SER A 57 -1.86 8.59 4.28
C SER A 57 -2.83 9.59 3.67
N SER A 58 -2.54 10.11 2.47
CA SER A 58 -3.48 10.96 1.73
C SER A 58 -4.81 10.25 1.47
N ARG A 59 -4.79 8.94 1.21
CA ARG A 59 -6.00 8.16 0.99
C ARG A 59 -6.84 8.00 2.26
N ILE A 60 -6.21 7.72 3.40
CA ILE A 60 -6.91 7.60 4.69
C ILE A 60 -7.57 8.94 5.04
N LEU A 61 -6.81 10.04 4.95
CA LEU A 61 -7.33 11.39 5.21
C LEU A 61 -8.43 11.80 4.22
N GLY A 62 -8.28 11.46 2.93
CA GLY A 62 -9.31 11.74 1.93
C GLY A 62 -10.62 11.00 2.20
N ASN A 63 -10.57 9.71 2.53
CA ASN A 63 -11.77 8.97 2.92
C ASN A 63 -12.39 9.52 4.20
N LEU A 64 -11.59 9.99 5.15
CA LEU A 64 -12.09 10.63 6.37
C LEU A 64 -12.85 11.93 6.03
N MET A 65 -12.26 12.81 5.22
CA MET A 65 -12.92 14.05 4.80
C MET A 65 -14.23 13.79 4.03
N GLY A 66 -14.19 12.88 3.05
CA GLY A 66 -15.37 12.51 2.27
C GLY A 66 -16.44 11.82 3.11
N GLY A 67 -16.03 10.97 4.06
CA GLY A 67 -16.92 10.30 5.00
C GLY A 67 -17.60 11.27 5.96
N LEU A 68 -16.85 12.19 6.55
CA LEU A 68 -17.39 13.23 7.44
C LEU A 68 -18.40 14.12 6.72
N LEU A 69 -18.08 14.57 5.50
CA LEU A 69 -19.02 15.37 4.71
C LEU A 69 -20.24 14.57 4.24
N GLY A 70 -20.09 13.27 3.98
CA GLY A 70 -21.21 12.40 3.65
C GLY A 70 -22.17 12.21 4.83
N VAL A 71 -21.63 12.01 6.03
CA VAL A 71 -22.42 11.95 7.27
C VAL A 71 -23.09 13.30 7.56
N PHE A 72 -22.38 14.41 7.36
CA PHE A 72 -22.95 15.76 7.50
C PHE A 72 -24.11 15.99 6.52
N TYR A 73 -23.93 15.64 5.25
CA TYR A 73 -24.99 15.71 4.24
C TYR A 73 -26.21 14.89 4.66
N PHE A 74 -26.01 13.68 5.19
CA PHE A 74 -27.12 12.84 5.65
C PHE A 74 -27.99 13.56 6.69
N TYR A 75 -27.38 14.17 7.73
CA TYR A 75 -28.14 14.93 8.73
C TYR A 75 -28.86 16.14 8.11
N LEU A 76 -28.23 16.82 7.17
CA LEU A 76 -28.83 17.93 6.44
C LEU A 76 -30.04 17.46 5.61
N TYR A 77 -29.90 16.36 4.88
CA TYR A 77 -30.94 15.80 4.02
C TYR A 77 -32.15 15.30 4.84
N ALA A 78 -31.89 14.65 5.98
CA ALA A 78 -32.92 14.22 6.92
C ALA A 78 -33.66 15.41 7.56
N TYR A 79 -32.94 16.48 7.95
CA TYR A 79 -33.55 17.69 8.52
C TYR A 79 -34.58 18.33 7.58
N PHE A 80 -34.34 18.26 6.27
CA PHE A 80 -35.23 18.78 5.24
C PHE A 80 -36.20 17.74 4.67
N ASN A 81 -36.45 16.63 5.39
CA ASN A 81 -37.39 15.57 5.00
C ASN A 81 -37.11 14.99 3.60
N TYR A 82 -35.83 14.77 3.29
CA TYR A 82 -35.41 14.10 2.05
C TYR A 82 -35.83 14.86 0.78
N ASN A 83 -35.86 16.20 0.86
CA ASN A 83 -36.27 17.04 -0.26
C ASN A 83 -35.22 17.03 -1.38
N PHE A 84 -35.68 16.76 -2.62
CA PHE A 84 -34.84 16.76 -3.82
C PHE A 84 -34.04 18.07 -4.02
N LEU A 85 -34.56 19.23 -3.61
CA LEU A 85 -33.81 20.49 -3.70
C LEU A 85 -32.54 20.49 -2.84
N VAL A 86 -32.54 19.78 -1.71
CA VAL A 86 -31.34 19.64 -0.87
C VAL A 86 -30.32 18.73 -1.54
N GLU A 87 -30.76 17.63 -2.17
CA GLU A 87 -29.88 16.80 -2.99
C GLU A 87 -29.26 17.60 -4.14
N LEU A 88 -30.09 18.32 -4.91
CA LEU A 88 -29.69 19.11 -6.06
C LEU A 88 -28.70 20.22 -5.71
N LEU A 89 -28.89 20.91 -4.58
CA LEU A 89 -28.09 22.09 -4.22
C LEU A 89 -26.96 21.78 -3.23
N ALA A 90 -27.21 20.95 -2.22
CA ALA A 90 -26.23 20.70 -1.16
C ALA A 90 -25.09 19.80 -1.64
N ILE A 91 -25.35 18.79 -2.48
CA ILE A 91 -24.27 17.89 -2.95
C ILE A 91 -23.19 18.66 -3.72
N PRO A 92 -23.49 19.50 -4.74
CA PRO A 92 -22.47 20.29 -5.42
C PRO A 92 -21.75 21.26 -4.49
N VAL A 93 -22.48 21.95 -3.60
CA VAL A 93 -21.90 22.90 -2.65
C VAL A 93 -20.93 22.21 -1.69
N LEU A 94 -21.32 21.08 -1.10
CA LEU A 94 -20.46 20.31 -0.20
C LEU A 94 -19.28 19.69 -0.94
N LEU A 95 -19.44 19.26 -2.19
CA LEU A 95 -18.34 18.81 -3.03
C LEU A 95 -17.34 19.94 -3.31
N THR A 96 -17.82 21.15 -3.61
CA THR A 96 -16.94 22.33 -3.76
C THR A 96 -16.19 22.60 -2.47
N ILE A 97 -16.86 22.59 -1.31
CA ILE A 97 -16.22 22.77 0.01
C ILE A 97 -15.17 21.68 0.26
N LEU A 98 -15.48 20.42 -0.07
CA LEU A 98 -14.54 19.30 0.06
C LEU A 98 -13.25 19.56 -0.73
N ILE A 99 -13.40 19.93 -2.00
CA ILE A 99 -12.28 20.14 -2.93
C ILE A 99 -11.42 21.33 -2.46
N THR A 100 -12.05 22.47 -2.18
CA THR A 100 -11.32 23.69 -1.76
C THR A 100 -10.66 23.52 -0.40
N SER A 101 -11.31 22.83 0.54
CA SER A 101 -10.72 22.55 1.86
C SER A 101 -9.53 21.60 1.76
N ALA A 102 -9.62 20.57 0.91
CA ALA A 102 -8.52 19.64 0.68
C ALA A 102 -7.33 20.33 -0.01
N ASP A 103 -7.58 21.21 -0.97
CA ASP A 103 -6.53 22.00 -1.63
C ASP A 103 -5.87 22.99 -0.67
N ALA A 104 -6.66 23.69 0.16
CA ALA A 104 -6.16 24.66 1.14
C ALA A 104 -5.18 24.06 2.16
N ILE A 105 -5.33 22.77 2.51
CA ILE A 105 -4.41 22.05 3.42
C ILE A 105 -3.34 21.24 2.67
N ASN A 106 -3.15 21.47 1.37
CA ASN A 106 -2.19 20.78 0.50
C ASN A 106 -2.41 19.25 0.39
N LEU A 107 -3.65 18.78 0.49
CA LEU A 107 -4.04 17.38 0.35
C LEU A 107 -4.43 16.99 -1.08
N ASN A 108 -3.77 17.56 -2.08
CA ASN A 108 -4.20 17.49 -3.49
C ASN A 108 -4.31 16.05 -4.02
N LYS A 109 -3.43 15.16 -3.52
CA LYS A 109 -3.44 13.72 -3.85
C LYS A 109 -4.68 12.98 -3.34
N ALA A 110 -5.35 13.52 -2.33
CA ALA A 110 -6.52 12.94 -1.68
C ALA A 110 -7.84 13.34 -2.35
N ILE A 111 -7.87 14.46 -3.10
CA ILE A 111 -9.10 15.07 -3.62
C ILE A 111 -9.98 14.06 -4.36
N ILE A 112 -9.42 13.32 -5.33
CA ILE A 112 -10.18 12.33 -6.10
C ILE A 112 -10.78 11.24 -5.19
N GLY A 113 -10.00 10.75 -4.23
CA GLY A 113 -10.46 9.72 -3.29
C GLY A 113 -11.52 10.25 -2.31
N ALA A 114 -11.37 11.48 -1.84
CA ALA A 114 -12.31 12.16 -0.96
C ALA A 114 -13.64 12.41 -1.67
N SER A 115 -13.60 12.96 -2.89
CA SER A 115 -14.78 13.20 -3.73
C SER A 115 -15.52 11.90 -4.05
N ALA A 116 -14.80 10.84 -4.45
CA ALA A 116 -15.41 9.54 -4.72
C ALA A 116 -16.09 8.96 -3.47
N THR A 117 -15.47 9.12 -2.30
CA THR A 117 -16.02 8.63 -1.04
C THR A 117 -17.29 9.39 -0.65
N PHE A 118 -17.24 10.72 -0.72
CA PHE A 118 -18.39 11.58 -0.50
C PHE A 118 -19.55 11.18 -1.41
N LEU A 119 -19.33 11.15 -2.73
CA LEU A 119 -20.37 10.86 -3.72
C LEU A 119 -20.95 9.44 -3.58
N ILE A 120 -20.11 8.43 -3.33
CA ILE A 120 -20.62 7.07 -3.07
C ILE A 120 -21.52 7.06 -1.83
N ILE A 121 -21.10 7.74 -0.75
CA ILE A 121 -21.89 7.79 0.47
C ILE A 121 -23.23 8.47 0.22
N VAL A 122 -23.23 9.64 -0.43
CA VAL A 122 -24.46 10.43 -0.58
C VAL A 122 -25.40 9.91 -1.67
N MET A 123 -24.89 9.17 -2.68
CA MET A 123 -25.70 8.69 -3.82
C MET A 123 -26.05 7.20 -3.78
N THR A 124 -25.37 6.39 -2.97
CA THR A 124 -25.51 4.92 -3.04
C THR A 124 -25.86 4.29 -1.69
N ILE A 125 -25.44 4.88 -0.58
CA ILE A 125 -25.57 4.25 0.72
C ILE A 125 -26.91 4.62 1.35
N PRO A 126 -27.71 3.63 1.78
CA PRO A 126 -28.92 3.91 2.53
C PRO A 126 -28.61 4.69 3.81
N GLU A 127 -29.48 5.65 4.11
CA GLU A 127 -29.39 6.58 5.24
C GLU A 127 -29.05 5.94 6.58
N TYR A 128 -29.73 4.84 6.93
CA TYR A 128 -29.53 4.14 8.19
C TYR A 128 -28.17 3.42 8.31
N GLN A 129 -27.42 3.30 7.21
CA GLN A 129 -26.10 2.67 7.15
C GLN A 129 -24.97 3.67 6.94
N THR A 130 -25.27 4.94 6.67
CA THR A 130 -24.29 5.97 6.27
C THR A 130 -23.11 6.07 7.24
N ILE A 131 -23.37 6.12 8.55
CA ILE A 131 -22.32 6.25 9.57
C ILE A 131 -21.44 5.00 9.62
N GLY A 132 -22.05 3.81 9.66
CA GLY A 132 -21.32 2.55 9.69
C GLY A 132 -20.45 2.38 8.45
N TYR A 133 -21.01 2.66 7.28
CA TYR A 133 -20.27 2.60 6.02
C TYR A 133 -19.13 3.63 5.96
N ALA A 134 -19.32 4.86 6.48
CA ALA A 134 -18.25 5.85 6.53
C ALA A 134 -17.08 5.39 7.41
N ILE A 135 -17.36 4.74 8.55
CA ILE A 135 -16.35 4.15 9.42
C ILE A 135 -15.64 2.99 8.70
N ASP A 136 -16.40 2.06 8.13
CA ASP A 136 -15.85 0.92 7.38
C ASP A 136 -14.98 1.39 6.22
N ARG A 137 -15.35 2.48 5.55
CA ARG A 137 -14.55 3.07 4.47
C ARG A 137 -13.15 3.46 4.93
N VAL A 138 -13.04 4.10 6.09
CA VAL A 138 -11.76 4.53 6.67
C VAL A 138 -10.98 3.30 7.13
N VAL A 139 -11.61 2.39 7.88
CA VAL A 139 -10.98 1.17 8.40
C VAL A 139 -10.46 0.28 7.28
N ASP A 140 -11.29 -0.01 6.27
CA ASP A 140 -10.91 -0.85 5.14
C ASP A 140 -9.79 -0.22 4.32
N THR A 141 -9.84 1.11 4.13
CA THR A 141 -8.74 1.83 3.47
C THR A 141 -7.45 1.68 4.26
N MET A 142 -7.50 1.84 5.59
CA MET A 142 -6.33 1.65 6.45
C MET A 142 -5.77 0.24 6.31
N ILE A 143 -6.62 -0.79 6.38
CA ILE A 143 -6.20 -2.20 6.23
C ILE A 143 -5.51 -2.41 4.88
N GLY A 144 -6.14 -1.99 3.78
CA GLY A 144 -5.58 -2.14 2.43
C GLY A 144 -4.25 -1.40 2.25
N THR A 145 -4.16 -0.17 2.75
CA THR A 145 -2.92 0.62 2.74
C THR A 145 -1.83 -0.07 3.56
N CYS A 146 -2.12 -0.55 4.77
CA CYS A 146 -1.18 -1.30 5.60
C CYS A 146 -0.65 -2.54 4.87
N ILE A 147 -1.52 -3.34 4.27
CA ILE A 147 -1.13 -4.53 3.50
C ILE A 147 -0.21 -4.14 2.33
N ALA A 148 -0.55 -3.11 1.56
CA ALA A 148 0.30 -2.64 0.47
C ALA A 148 1.68 -2.17 0.95
N LEU A 149 1.76 -1.49 2.10
CA LEU A 149 3.03 -1.08 2.69
C LEU A 149 3.89 -2.27 3.11
N LEU A 150 3.29 -3.26 3.77
CA LEU A 150 3.97 -4.49 4.18
C LEU A 150 4.50 -5.25 2.96
N VAL A 151 3.64 -5.47 1.96
CA VAL A 151 4.05 -6.15 0.72
C VAL A 151 5.14 -5.37 0.01
N ASN A 152 5.02 -4.05 -0.11
CA ASN A 152 6.04 -3.26 -0.80
C ASN A 152 7.41 -3.31 -0.09
N ARG A 153 7.40 -3.36 1.25
CA ARG A 153 8.60 -3.43 2.08
C ARG A 153 9.28 -4.80 2.02
N PHE A 154 8.53 -5.89 2.09
CA PHE A 154 9.09 -7.23 2.25
C PHE A 154 9.34 -7.97 0.94
N VAL A 155 8.58 -7.66 -0.12
CA VAL A 155 8.69 -8.33 -1.42
C VAL A 155 9.66 -7.52 -2.29
N LYS A 156 10.90 -7.99 -2.48
CA LYS A 156 11.98 -7.27 -3.22
C LYS A 156 12.27 -7.89 -4.57
N PRO A 157 12.51 -7.07 -5.63
CA PRO A 157 12.77 -7.60 -6.96
C PRO A 157 13.96 -8.58 -6.91
N PRO A 158 13.89 -9.70 -7.66
CA PRO A 158 15.03 -10.61 -7.74
C PRO A 158 16.24 -9.86 -8.28
N GLU A 159 17.41 -10.07 -7.66
CA GLU A 159 18.67 -9.51 -8.18
C GLU A 159 18.92 -10.05 -9.59
N PRO A 160 19.45 -9.23 -10.52
CA PRO A 160 19.82 -9.70 -11.86
C PRO A 160 20.78 -10.89 -11.79
N LEU A 161 20.58 -11.89 -12.65
CA LEU A 161 21.36 -13.14 -12.65
C LEU A 161 22.87 -12.93 -12.79
N GLU A 162 23.29 -11.90 -13.55
CA GLU A 162 24.70 -11.54 -13.71
C GLU A 162 25.32 -11.00 -12.40
N ILE A 163 24.53 -10.26 -11.62
CA ILE A 163 24.95 -9.71 -10.33
C ILE A 163 25.04 -10.84 -9.30
N SER A 164 24.08 -11.77 -9.27
CA SER A 164 24.17 -12.93 -8.39
C SER A 164 25.37 -13.82 -8.74
N ALA A 165 25.62 -14.10 -10.03
CA ALA A 165 26.73 -14.94 -10.46
C ALA A 165 28.10 -14.30 -10.16
N SER A 166 28.26 -12.99 -10.37
CA SER A 166 29.49 -12.27 -10.04
C SER A 166 29.74 -12.19 -8.53
N LYS A 167 28.69 -12.07 -7.72
CA LYS A 167 28.78 -12.07 -6.25
C LYS A 167 29.17 -13.45 -5.72
N GLU A 168 28.62 -14.51 -6.29
CA GLU A 168 29.02 -15.90 -5.99
C GLU A 168 30.48 -16.15 -6.37
N ALA A 169 30.91 -15.72 -7.56
CA ALA A 169 32.30 -15.85 -7.99
C ALA A 169 33.27 -15.09 -7.06
N ASN A 170 32.95 -13.86 -6.69
CA ASN A 170 33.75 -13.06 -5.75
C ASN A 170 33.81 -13.70 -4.36
N LEU A 171 32.70 -14.26 -3.87
CA LEU A 171 32.65 -14.95 -2.58
C LEU A 171 33.49 -16.24 -2.62
N GLN A 172 33.41 -16.99 -3.71
CA GLN A 172 34.20 -18.19 -3.91
C GLN A 172 35.70 -17.87 -3.92
N GLN A 173 36.09 -16.79 -4.59
CA GLN A 173 37.47 -16.34 -4.64
C GLN A 173 37.99 -15.91 -3.25
N GLN A 174 37.17 -15.24 -2.44
CA GLN A 174 37.50 -14.90 -1.06
C GLN A 174 37.66 -16.14 -0.17
N LEU A 175 36.80 -17.15 -0.34
CA LEU A 175 36.90 -18.42 0.39
C LEU A 175 38.18 -19.17 0.05
N ASP A 176 38.57 -19.20 -1.23
CA ASP A 176 39.80 -19.86 -1.68
C ASP A 176 41.06 -19.15 -1.15
N GLU A 177 41.07 -17.82 -1.10
CA GLU A 177 42.16 -17.05 -0.49
C GLU A 177 42.28 -17.31 1.02
N GLN A 178 41.15 -17.32 1.74
CA GLN A 178 41.14 -17.65 3.17
C GLN A 178 41.61 -19.09 3.43
N ALA A 179 41.23 -20.05 2.59
CA ALA A 179 41.68 -21.45 2.72
C ALA A 179 43.20 -21.58 2.55
N LYS A 180 43.79 -20.85 1.59
CA LYS A 180 45.25 -20.81 1.41
C LYS A 180 45.98 -20.23 2.61
N GLN A 181 45.49 -19.10 3.14
CA GLN A 181 46.06 -18.48 4.34
C GLN A 181 45.98 -19.42 5.54
N LEU A 182 44.85 -20.10 5.72
CA LEU A 182 44.67 -21.08 6.81
C LEU A 182 45.63 -22.26 6.67
N ALA A 183 45.83 -22.78 5.46
CA ALA A 183 46.78 -23.86 5.20
C ALA A 183 48.23 -23.43 5.52
N GLN A 184 48.58 -22.19 5.20
CA GLN A 184 49.89 -21.62 5.47
C GLN A 184 50.13 -21.44 6.98
N LEU A 185 49.15 -20.90 7.71
CA LEU A 185 49.19 -20.76 9.17
C LEU A 185 49.25 -22.11 9.91
N LYS A 186 48.57 -23.13 9.39
CA LYS A 186 48.66 -24.49 9.95
C LYS A 186 50.07 -25.05 9.80
N LYS A 187 50.66 -24.91 8.61
CA LYS A 187 52.02 -25.38 8.33
C LYS A 187 53.04 -24.68 9.25
N GLU A 188 52.92 -23.36 9.41
CA GLU A 188 53.78 -22.59 10.31
C GLU A 188 53.63 -23.02 11.78
N ASN A 189 52.41 -23.34 12.23
CA ASN A 189 52.17 -23.90 13.57
C ASN A 189 52.78 -25.29 13.76
N ASP A 190 52.69 -26.16 12.75
CA ASP A 190 53.23 -27.51 12.81
C ASP A 190 54.77 -27.48 12.84
N ASP A 191 55.39 -26.60 12.03
CA ASP A 191 56.84 -26.37 12.05
C ASP A 191 57.32 -25.81 13.41
N LEU A 192 56.57 -24.89 14.03
CA LEU A 192 56.83 -24.38 15.38
C LEU A 192 56.69 -25.44 16.48
N LYS A 193 55.72 -26.35 16.37
CA LYS A 193 55.56 -27.45 17.34
C LYS A 193 56.71 -28.45 17.27
N ASN A 194 57.21 -28.74 16.07
CA ASN A 194 58.32 -29.65 15.89
C ASN A 194 59.62 -29.05 16.45
N SER A 195 59.86 -27.74 16.28
CA SER A 195 61.05 -27.07 16.83
C SER A 195 61.05 -26.86 18.35
N LEU A 196 59.89 -26.99 19.01
CA LEU A 196 59.76 -26.95 20.47
C LEU A 196 59.96 -28.31 21.15
N ASN A 197 59.91 -29.41 20.38
CA ASN A 197 60.05 -30.79 20.88
C ASN A 197 61.45 -31.40 20.63
N ASP A 198 62.34 -30.67 19.94
CA ASP A 198 63.78 -30.97 19.76
C ASP A 198 64.63 -30.19 20.78
#